data_AF-A0A4Z2IR82-F1
#
_entry.id   AF-A0A4Z2IR82-F1
#
_cell.length_a   1.000
_cell.length_b   1.000
_cell.length_c   1.000
_cell.angle_alpha   90.00
_cell.angle_beta   90.00
_cell.angle_gamma   90.00
#
_symmetry.space_group_name_H-M   'P 1'
#
loop_
_entity.id
_entity.type
_entity.pdbx_description
1 polymer ?
#
loop_
_entity_poly.entity_id
_entity_poly.type
_entity_poly.pdbx_seq_one_letter_code
_entity_poly.pdbx_strand_id
1 'polypeptide(L)'
;MGLHGSRPQKQAQVLMLGLDGSGKTTLLYKLKYNESVVTVPTVGFNVETLETDRSSPGLTVWDVGGQKKMRPHWRHHYTDTAGLVFVVDSWDQKRLEEARKELHRVLKFESLRGVPLVVLANKQDLPGALSPEELCRTLDLRRVCEGRPWFIQPCSANTSVGLEEGFRRIVYLMKTPFKQTQEDFKIKMKSKGFSITDVKQVFICSR
;
A
#
# COMPACT_ATOMS: atom_id res chain seq x y z
N MET A 1 39.94 -12.78 -17.47
CA MET A 1 38.98 -11.68 -17.21
C MET A 1 37.59 -12.29 -17.13
N GLY A 2 37.08 -12.56 -15.93
CA GLY A 2 35.75 -13.12 -15.74
C GLY A 2 34.73 -12.00 -15.59
N LEU A 3 33.91 -11.75 -16.61
CA LEU A 3 32.74 -10.89 -16.52
C LEU A 3 31.77 -11.52 -15.52
N HIS A 4 31.79 -11.02 -14.29
CA HIS A 4 30.75 -11.28 -13.32
C HIS A 4 29.49 -10.55 -13.80
N GLY A 5 28.74 -11.20 -14.70
CA GLY A 5 27.39 -10.77 -15.02
C GLY A 5 26.56 -10.85 -13.75
N SER A 6 26.32 -9.70 -13.10
CA SER A 6 25.36 -9.61 -12.02
C SER A 6 24.03 -10.16 -12.53
N ARG A 7 23.50 -11.20 -11.88
CA ARG A 7 22.14 -11.68 -12.17
C ARG A 7 21.21 -10.47 -12.07
N PRO A 8 20.39 -10.17 -13.10
CA PRO A 8 19.46 -9.06 -13.01
C PRO A 8 18.55 -9.29 -11.79
N GLN A 9 18.48 -8.28 -10.93
CA GLN A 9 17.64 -8.31 -9.75
C GLN A 9 16.19 -8.49 -10.22
N LYS A 10 15.51 -9.52 -9.71
CA LYS A 10 14.10 -9.77 -10.06
C LYS A 10 13.29 -8.52 -9.72
N GLN A 11 12.39 -8.13 -10.61
CA GLN A 11 11.47 -7.01 -10.41
C GLN A 11 10.09 -7.54 -10.09
N ALA A 12 9.41 -6.93 -9.11
CA ALA A 12 8.04 -7.22 -8.74
C ALA A 12 7.13 -6.03 -9.09
N GLN A 13 6.03 -6.29 -9.78
CA GLN A 13 5.06 -5.25 -10.11
C GLN A 13 4.20 -4.91 -8.89
N VAL A 14 4.25 -3.64 -8.48
CA VAL A 14 3.37 -3.08 -7.46
C VAL A 14 2.39 -2.12 -8.13
N LEU A 15 1.10 -2.40 -8.01
CA LEU A 15 0.06 -1.52 -8.52
C LEU A 15 -0.37 -0.54 -7.43
N MET A 16 -0.27 0.76 -7.68
CA MET A 16 -0.68 1.80 -6.75
C MET A 16 -1.97 2.50 -7.22
N LEU A 17 -3.05 2.27 -6.48
CA LEU A 17 -4.39 2.79 -6.76
C LEU A 17 -4.90 3.67 -5.62
N GLY A 18 -6.03 4.33 -5.85
CA GLY A 18 -6.65 5.26 -4.90
C GLY A 18 -7.29 6.43 -5.64
N LEU A 19 -8.20 7.14 -4.97
CA LEU A 19 -8.91 8.26 -5.59
C LEU A 19 -7.93 9.36 -6.06
N ASP A 20 -8.39 10.21 -6.97
CA ASP A 20 -7.71 11.46 -7.28
C ASP A 20 -7.55 12.33 -6.01
N GLY A 21 -6.41 13.01 -5.90
CA GLY A 21 -6.08 13.81 -4.73
C GLY A 21 -5.64 13.03 -3.48
N SER A 22 -5.62 11.70 -3.49
CA SER A 22 -5.16 10.90 -2.33
C SER A 22 -3.64 10.97 -2.09
N GLY A 23 -2.88 11.48 -3.06
CA GLY A 23 -1.44 11.75 -2.92
C GLY A 23 -0.50 10.69 -3.51
N LYS A 24 -0.99 9.77 -4.35
CA LYS A 24 -0.19 8.69 -4.98
C LYS A 24 1.09 9.19 -5.66
N THR A 25 0.97 10.13 -6.60
CA THR A 25 2.12 10.63 -7.34
C THR A 25 3.12 11.36 -6.44
N THR A 26 2.62 12.20 -5.52
CA THR A 26 3.47 12.87 -4.52
C THR A 26 4.21 11.86 -3.64
N LEU A 27 3.55 10.79 -3.18
CA LEU A 27 4.17 9.70 -2.43
C LEU A 27 5.31 9.04 -3.21
N LEU A 28 5.06 8.69 -4.47
CA LEU A 28 6.04 7.99 -5.31
C LEU A 28 7.27 8.85 -5.57
N TYR A 29 7.07 10.13 -5.89
CA TYR A 29 8.17 11.07 -6.13
C TYR A 29 8.94 11.38 -4.85
N LYS A 30 8.23 11.52 -3.71
CA LYS A 30 8.89 11.71 -2.43
C LYS A 30 9.74 10.50 -2.05
N LEU A 31 9.25 9.29 -2.28
CA LEU A 31 9.98 8.07 -1.97
C LEU A 31 11.19 7.86 -2.89
N LYS A 32 11.05 8.14 -4.19
CA LYS A 32 12.10 7.88 -5.18
C LYS A 32 13.17 8.97 -5.25
N TYR A 33 12.74 10.24 -5.21
CA TYR A 33 13.60 11.39 -5.50
C TYR A 33 13.77 12.31 -4.29
N ASN A 34 13.10 12.03 -3.16
CA ASN A 34 12.98 12.94 -2.01
C ASN A 34 12.36 14.31 -2.35
N GLU A 35 11.67 14.41 -3.48
CA GLU A 35 11.10 15.65 -3.98
C GLU A 35 9.68 15.89 -3.50
N SER A 36 9.41 17.11 -3.05
CA SER A 36 8.06 17.59 -2.79
C SER A 36 7.52 18.25 -4.05
N VAL A 37 6.79 17.48 -4.86
CA VAL A 37 6.22 17.96 -6.13
C VAL A 37 4.78 18.41 -5.96
N VAL A 38 4.46 19.60 -6.49
CA VAL A 38 3.08 20.01 -6.73
C VAL A 38 2.59 19.24 -7.95
N THR A 39 1.55 18.42 -7.77
CA THR A 39 1.04 17.54 -8.81
C THR A 39 -0.28 18.06 -9.36
N VAL A 40 -0.49 17.85 -10.66
CA VAL A 40 -1.80 17.91 -11.29
C VAL A 40 -2.40 16.50 -11.34
N PRO A 41 -3.74 16.33 -11.47
CA PRO A 41 -4.34 15.01 -11.57
C PRO A 41 -3.71 14.17 -12.69
N THR A 42 -3.10 13.05 -12.33
CA THR A 42 -2.43 12.14 -13.27
C THR A 42 -3.41 11.65 -14.34
N VAL A 43 -2.98 11.76 -15.60
CA VAL A 43 -3.67 11.22 -16.77
C VAL A 43 -2.90 10.00 -17.23
N GLY A 44 -3.59 8.86 -17.38
CA GLY A 44 -2.95 7.58 -17.67
C GLY A 44 -2.29 6.98 -16.43
N PHE A 45 -0.98 6.76 -16.51
CA PHE A 45 -0.17 6.14 -15.47
C PHE A 45 1.27 6.65 -15.50
N ASN A 46 1.99 6.52 -14.39
CA ASN A 46 3.43 6.68 -14.28
C ASN A 46 4.06 5.36 -13.82
N VAL A 47 5.26 5.04 -14.30
CA VAL A 47 5.98 3.82 -13.92
C VAL A 47 7.34 4.18 -13.37
N GLU A 48 7.62 3.74 -12.15
CA GLU A 48 8.89 4.00 -11.50
C GLU A 48 9.45 2.76 -10.82
N THR A 49 10.75 2.53 -11.01
CA THR A 49 11.48 1.49 -10.27
C THR A 49 11.98 2.05 -8.93
N LEU A 50 11.70 1.32 -7.85
CA LEU A 50 12.26 1.53 -6.52
C LEU A 50 13.21 0.38 -6.19
N GLU A 51 14.44 0.72 -5.82
CA GLU A 51 15.41 -0.25 -5.36
C GLU A 51 15.08 -0.71 -3.93
N THR A 52 15.27 -2.01 -3.69
CA THR A 52 15.16 -2.62 -2.37
C THR A 52 16.51 -3.13 -1.91
N ASP A 53 16.58 -3.71 -0.71
CA ASP A 53 17.78 -4.43 -0.30
C ASP A 53 18.12 -5.58 -1.29
N ARG A 54 19.38 -6.00 -1.30
CA ARG A 54 19.87 -7.06 -2.22
C ARG A 54 19.17 -8.41 -2.05
N SER A 55 18.48 -8.60 -0.93
CA SER A 55 17.74 -9.83 -0.62
C SER A 55 16.32 -9.82 -1.19
N SER A 56 15.82 -8.67 -1.65
CA SER A 56 14.45 -8.47 -2.15
C SER A 56 14.43 -8.14 -3.64
N PRO A 57 13.31 -8.44 -4.33
CA PRO A 57 13.11 -7.93 -5.67
C PRO A 57 12.96 -6.41 -5.64
N GLY A 58 13.53 -5.73 -6.65
CA GLY A 58 13.20 -4.33 -6.91
C GLY A 58 11.71 -4.20 -7.22
N LEU A 59 11.14 -3.02 -7.00
CA LEU A 59 9.72 -2.76 -7.21
C LEU A 59 9.52 -1.93 -8.46
N THR A 60 8.73 -2.42 -9.41
CA THR A 60 8.21 -1.61 -10.51
C THR A 60 6.82 -1.11 -10.11
N VAL A 61 6.71 0.16 -9.73
CA VAL A 61 5.49 0.77 -9.21
C VAL A 61 4.72 1.43 -10.34
N TRP A 62 3.47 1.02 -10.52
CA TRP A 62 2.51 1.62 -11.46
C TRP A 62 1.57 2.56 -10.70
N ASP A 63 1.82 3.87 -10.79
CA ASP A 63 0.94 4.92 -10.27
C ASP A 63 -0.14 5.25 -11.30
N VAL A 64 -1.39 4.88 -11.03
CA VAL A 64 -2.47 5.01 -12.01
C VAL A 64 -3.41 6.15 -11.64
N GLY A 65 -3.84 6.94 -12.64
CA GLY A 65 -4.76 8.05 -12.46
C GLY A 65 -6.03 7.67 -11.69
N GLY A 66 -6.35 8.45 -10.65
CA GLY A 66 -7.45 8.16 -9.72
C GLY A 66 -8.78 8.83 -10.04
N GLN A 67 -8.84 9.65 -11.09
CA GLN A 67 -10.03 10.41 -11.47
C GLN A 67 -11.18 9.47 -11.81
N LYS A 68 -12.42 9.80 -11.43
CA LYS A 68 -13.60 8.95 -11.65
C LYS A 68 -13.73 8.37 -13.06
N LYS A 69 -13.47 9.17 -14.10
CA LYS A 69 -13.49 8.74 -15.52
C LYS A 69 -12.38 7.74 -15.88
N MET A 70 -11.27 7.73 -15.13
CA MET A 70 -10.09 6.91 -15.37
C MET A 70 -10.16 5.55 -14.67
N ARG A 71 -10.86 5.44 -13.54
CA ARG A 71 -10.93 4.21 -12.71
C ARG A 71 -11.36 2.94 -13.47
N PRO A 72 -12.25 2.99 -14.48
CA PRO A 72 -12.56 1.82 -15.30
C PRO A 72 -11.34 1.21 -16.01
N HIS A 73 -10.25 1.97 -16.20
CA HIS A 73 -9.02 1.51 -16.84
C HIS A 73 -8.03 0.85 -15.87
N TRP A 74 -8.23 0.95 -14.55
CA TRP A 74 -7.36 0.29 -13.56
C TRP A 74 -7.18 -1.20 -13.84
N ARG A 75 -8.23 -1.86 -14.33
CA ARG A 75 -8.23 -3.29 -14.67
C ARG A 75 -7.21 -3.70 -15.73
N HIS A 76 -6.74 -2.76 -16.55
CA HIS A 76 -5.71 -3.04 -17.55
C HIS A 76 -4.34 -3.32 -16.90
N HIS A 77 -4.17 -2.99 -15.62
CA HIS A 77 -2.92 -3.18 -14.89
C HIS A 77 -2.96 -4.29 -13.84
N TYR A 78 -4.06 -5.06 -13.75
CA TYR A 78 -4.20 -6.07 -12.69
C TYR A 78 -3.40 -7.35 -12.93
N THR A 79 -3.26 -7.75 -14.19
CA THR A 79 -2.44 -8.91 -14.56
C THR A 79 -0.99 -8.69 -14.09
N ASP A 80 -0.37 -9.78 -13.62
CA ASP A 80 1.01 -9.81 -13.10
C ASP A 80 1.31 -8.89 -11.90
N THR A 81 0.29 -8.31 -11.27
CA THR A 81 0.46 -7.53 -10.04
C THR A 81 0.86 -8.43 -8.88
N ALA A 82 2.09 -8.26 -8.38
CA ALA A 82 2.62 -8.99 -7.22
C ALA A 82 2.20 -8.37 -5.89
N GLY A 83 1.91 -7.07 -5.85
CA GLY A 83 1.45 -6.37 -4.66
C GLY A 83 0.55 -5.18 -4.98
N LEU A 84 -0.46 -4.94 -4.15
CA LEU A 84 -1.38 -3.82 -4.30
C LEU A 84 -1.14 -2.79 -3.19
N VAL A 85 -0.96 -1.54 -3.58
CA VAL A 85 -0.96 -0.38 -2.68
C VAL A 85 -2.23 0.44 -2.96
N PHE A 86 -3.03 0.71 -1.93
CA PHE A 86 -4.20 1.56 -2.05
C PHE A 86 -4.05 2.80 -1.16
N VAL A 87 -3.96 3.97 -1.76
CA VAL A 87 -3.72 5.24 -1.06
C VAL A 87 -5.05 5.92 -0.74
N VAL A 88 -5.27 6.20 0.53
CA VAL A 88 -6.46 6.86 1.06
C VAL A 88 -6.07 8.20 1.64
N ASP A 89 -6.82 9.23 1.28
CA ASP A 89 -6.75 10.53 1.94
C ASP A 89 -7.45 10.41 3.32
N SER A 90 -6.67 10.43 4.40
CA SER A 90 -7.21 10.27 5.75
C SER A 90 -7.97 11.51 6.23
N TRP A 91 -7.75 12.66 5.61
CA TRP A 91 -8.36 13.92 5.98
C TRP A 91 -9.70 14.14 5.24
N ASP A 92 -9.81 13.63 4.01
CA ASP A 92 -11.01 13.78 3.18
C ASP A 92 -12.12 12.77 3.53
N GLN A 93 -12.74 12.98 4.69
CA GLN A 93 -13.80 12.12 5.21
C GLN A 93 -15.02 12.02 4.29
N LYS A 94 -15.28 13.06 3.48
CA LYS A 94 -16.43 13.11 2.56
C LYS A 94 -16.33 12.08 1.42
N ARG A 95 -15.11 11.69 1.04
CA ARG A 95 -14.87 10.73 -0.04
C ARG A 95 -14.48 9.34 0.44
N LEU A 96 -14.48 9.06 1.75
CA LEU A 96 -14.13 7.73 2.26
C LEU A 96 -15.07 6.62 1.80
N GLU A 97 -16.36 6.90 1.69
CA GLU A 97 -17.33 5.91 1.17
C GLU A 97 -17.08 5.61 -0.32
N GLU A 98 -16.65 6.61 -1.10
CA GLU A 98 -16.22 6.42 -2.49
C GLU A 98 -14.94 5.58 -2.55
N ALA A 99 -13.95 5.88 -1.71
CA ALA A 99 -12.70 5.12 -1.61
C ALA A 99 -12.95 3.65 -1.23
N ARG A 100 -13.85 3.42 -0.25
CA ARG A 100 -14.29 2.09 0.17
C ARG A 100 -14.90 1.32 -1.00
N LYS A 101 -15.87 1.91 -1.71
CA LYS A 101 -16.53 1.26 -2.85
C LYS A 101 -15.53 0.87 -3.94
N GLU A 102 -14.59 1.74 -4.27
CA GLU A 102 -13.57 1.45 -5.29
C GLU A 102 -12.58 0.38 -4.81
N LEU A 103 -12.11 0.44 -3.56
CA LEU A 103 -11.26 -0.62 -2.99
C LEU A 103 -11.96 -1.97 -3.05
N HIS A 104 -13.22 -2.05 -2.57
CA HIS A 104 -14.01 -3.28 -2.59
C HIS A 104 -14.24 -3.79 -4.01
N ARG A 105 -14.43 -2.89 -4.97
CA ARG A 105 -14.55 -3.25 -6.39
C ARG A 105 -13.25 -3.85 -6.93
N VAL A 106 -12.11 -3.23 -6.65
CA VAL A 106 -10.78 -3.70 -7.05
C VAL A 106 -10.50 -5.09 -6.49
N LEU A 107 -10.76 -5.32 -5.20
CA LEU A 107 -10.42 -6.58 -4.53
C LEU A 107 -11.27 -7.78 -4.97
N LYS A 108 -12.37 -7.55 -5.71
CA LYS A 108 -13.24 -8.60 -6.28
C LYS A 108 -12.72 -9.20 -7.59
N PHE A 109 -11.72 -8.61 -8.22
CA PHE A 109 -11.19 -9.13 -9.48
C PHE A 109 -10.31 -10.37 -9.24
N GLU A 110 -10.56 -11.45 -10.00
CA GLU A 110 -9.85 -12.72 -9.85
C GLU A 110 -8.33 -12.57 -10.06
N SER A 111 -7.92 -11.70 -10.99
CA SER A 111 -6.51 -11.38 -11.24
C SER A 111 -5.78 -10.80 -10.02
N LEU A 112 -6.52 -10.27 -9.06
CA LEU A 112 -5.97 -9.74 -7.81
C LEU A 112 -6.23 -10.67 -6.63
N ARG A 113 -6.78 -11.87 -6.81
CA ARG A 113 -7.06 -12.79 -5.70
C ARG A 113 -5.77 -13.18 -4.97
N GLY A 114 -5.77 -13.07 -3.65
CA GLY A 114 -4.61 -13.40 -2.81
C GLY A 114 -3.43 -12.41 -2.86
N VAL A 115 -3.41 -11.47 -3.81
CA VAL A 115 -2.38 -10.43 -3.90
C VAL A 115 -2.33 -9.62 -2.59
N PRO A 116 -1.16 -9.45 -1.94
CA PRO A 116 -1.07 -8.71 -0.70
C PRO A 116 -1.47 -7.24 -0.89
N LEU A 117 -2.15 -6.67 0.11
CA LEU A 117 -2.61 -5.28 0.10
C LEU A 117 -1.92 -4.46 1.19
N VAL A 118 -1.37 -3.31 0.83
CA VAL A 118 -1.05 -2.25 1.80
C VAL A 118 -1.96 -1.05 1.55
N VAL A 119 -2.72 -0.66 2.57
CA VAL A 119 -3.47 0.60 2.55
C VAL A 119 -2.57 1.69 3.15
N LEU A 120 -2.25 2.72 2.37
CA LEU A 120 -1.56 3.89 2.88
C LEU A 120 -2.61 4.90 3.36
N ALA A 121 -2.70 5.08 4.67
CA ALA A 121 -3.49 6.13 5.31
C ALA A 121 -2.70 7.44 5.24
N ASN A 122 -2.78 8.12 4.11
CA ASN A 122 -1.97 9.30 3.79
C ASN A 122 -2.56 10.58 4.40
N LYS A 123 -1.74 11.64 4.46
CA LYS A 123 -2.07 12.97 5.00
C LYS A 123 -2.29 13.01 6.51
N GLN A 124 -1.59 12.15 7.25
CA GLN A 124 -1.61 12.13 8.72
C GLN A 124 -0.98 13.39 9.34
N ASP A 125 -0.32 14.24 8.54
CA ASP A 125 0.15 15.56 8.95
C ASP A 125 -0.97 16.59 9.16
N LEU A 126 -2.17 16.33 8.64
CA LEU A 126 -3.28 17.29 8.71
C LEU A 126 -4.12 17.11 9.98
N PRO A 127 -4.50 18.20 10.67
CA PRO A 127 -5.39 18.12 11.83
C PRO A 127 -6.76 17.60 11.40
N GLY A 128 -7.27 16.61 12.14
CA GLY A 128 -8.54 15.93 11.84
C GLY A 128 -8.43 14.79 10.82
N ALA A 129 -7.23 14.41 10.40
CA ALA A 129 -7.01 13.15 9.68
C ALA A 129 -7.44 11.96 10.55
N LEU A 130 -8.22 11.04 9.97
CA LEU A 130 -8.66 9.83 10.66
C LEU A 130 -7.48 8.92 10.97
N SER A 131 -7.53 8.26 12.12
CA SER A 131 -6.52 7.28 12.51
C SER A 131 -6.58 6.02 11.62
N PRO A 132 -5.50 5.23 11.53
CA PRO A 132 -5.52 3.92 10.86
C PRO A 132 -6.63 3.00 11.37
N GLU A 133 -6.93 3.03 12.67
CA GLU A 133 -7.99 2.23 13.29
C GLU A 133 -9.38 2.66 12.80
N GLU A 134 -9.63 3.96 12.71
CA GLU A 134 -10.88 4.53 12.18
C GLU A 134 -11.03 4.21 10.69
N LEU A 135 -9.98 4.40 9.90
CA LEU A 135 -9.98 4.05 8.47
C LEU A 135 -10.19 2.54 8.25
N CYS A 136 -9.60 1.69 9.09
CA CYS A 136 -9.79 0.24 9.02
C CYS A 136 -11.27 -0.14 9.18
N ARG A 137 -11.99 0.52 10.10
CA ARG A 137 -13.44 0.34 10.29
C ARG A 137 -14.24 0.93 9.13
N THR A 138 -13.95 2.18 8.76
CA THR A 138 -14.69 2.90 7.70
C THR A 138 -14.57 2.21 6.35
N LEU A 139 -13.38 1.72 6.00
CA LEU A 139 -13.13 0.98 4.76
C LEU A 139 -13.52 -0.49 4.85
N ASP A 140 -13.90 -0.98 6.04
CA ASP A 140 -14.30 -2.36 6.29
C ASP A 140 -13.24 -3.37 5.84
N LEU A 141 -11.97 -3.06 6.16
CA LEU A 141 -10.80 -3.82 5.71
C LEU A 141 -10.81 -5.27 6.21
N ARG A 142 -11.32 -5.48 7.43
CA ARG A 142 -11.39 -6.82 8.04
C ARG A 142 -12.20 -7.80 7.21
N ARG A 143 -13.37 -7.35 6.72
CA ARG A 143 -14.28 -8.19 5.95
C ARG A 143 -13.80 -8.35 4.51
N VAL A 144 -13.44 -7.25 3.85
CA VAL A 144 -13.09 -7.29 2.42
C VAL A 144 -11.73 -7.98 2.17
N CYS A 145 -10.84 -8.00 3.15
CA CYS A 145 -9.54 -8.66 3.05
C CYS A 145 -9.50 -10.04 3.72
N GLU A 146 -10.65 -10.66 4.01
CA GLU A 146 -10.68 -12.02 4.54
C GLU A 146 -9.93 -12.98 3.58
N GLY A 147 -8.98 -13.76 4.12
CA GLY A 147 -8.15 -14.66 3.34
C GLY A 147 -7.06 -13.99 2.48
N ARG A 148 -6.84 -12.67 2.62
CA ARG A 148 -5.80 -11.91 1.93
C ARG A 148 -4.78 -11.36 2.94
N PRO A 149 -3.46 -11.42 2.69
CA PRO A 149 -2.49 -10.68 3.49
C PRO A 149 -2.68 -9.18 3.32
N TRP A 150 -2.84 -8.43 4.41
CA TRP A 150 -2.98 -6.98 4.32
C TRP A 150 -2.40 -6.23 5.51
N PHE A 151 -2.15 -4.94 5.32
CA PHE A 151 -1.72 -4.01 6.36
C PHE A 151 -2.22 -2.59 6.05
N ILE A 152 -2.45 -1.78 7.08
CA ILE A 152 -2.69 -0.33 6.93
C ILE A 152 -1.51 0.41 7.54
N GLN A 153 -0.92 1.36 6.81
CA GLN A 153 0.24 2.12 7.27
C GLN A 153 -0.14 3.62 7.33
N PRO A 154 -0.10 4.26 8.52
CA PRO A 154 -0.18 5.72 8.60
C PRO A 154 1.02 6.34 7.90
N CYS A 155 0.77 7.36 7.09
CA CYS A 155 1.85 8.05 6.40
C CYS A 155 1.50 9.49 6.00
N SER A 156 2.53 10.22 5.57
CA SER A 156 2.39 11.57 5.02
C SER A 156 3.40 11.78 3.90
N ALA A 157 2.89 12.01 2.70
CA ALA A 157 3.70 12.34 1.54
C ALA A 157 4.50 13.65 1.72
N ASN A 158 3.97 14.59 2.50
CA ASN A 158 4.60 15.89 2.73
C ASN A 158 5.78 15.79 3.69
N THR A 159 5.67 14.96 4.73
CA THR A 159 6.68 14.84 5.80
C THR A 159 7.60 13.63 5.61
N SER A 160 7.35 12.79 4.62
CA SER A 160 8.00 11.49 4.38
C SER A 160 7.77 10.43 5.46
N VAL A 161 7.04 10.73 6.53
CA VAL A 161 6.80 9.78 7.62
C VAL A 161 5.95 8.62 7.10
N GLY A 162 6.38 7.38 7.38
CA GLY A 162 5.61 6.17 7.09
C GLY A 162 5.67 5.66 5.64
N LEU A 163 6.38 6.35 4.74
CA LEU A 163 6.42 5.98 3.32
C LEU A 163 7.23 4.70 3.11
N GLU A 164 8.48 4.71 3.58
CA GLU A 164 9.38 3.59 3.45
C GLU A 164 8.85 2.36 4.19
N GLU A 165 8.24 2.54 5.38
CA GLU A 165 7.62 1.47 6.13
C GLU A 165 6.48 0.80 5.37
N GLY A 166 5.69 1.58 4.64
CA GLY A 166 4.60 1.09 3.79
C GLY A 166 5.12 0.21 2.66
N PHE A 167 6.16 0.65 1.96
CA PHE A 167 6.75 -0.14 0.86
C PHE A 167 7.56 -1.33 1.35
N ARG A 168 8.27 -1.20 2.47
CA ARG A 168 8.90 -2.35 3.14
C ARG A 168 7.86 -3.37 3.58
N ARG A 169 6.65 -2.92 3.95
CA ARG A 169 5.54 -3.81 4.29
C ARG A 169 5.04 -4.58 3.07
N ILE A 170 4.90 -3.96 1.91
CA ILE A 170 4.48 -4.71 0.71
C ILE A 170 5.52 -5.78 0.37
N VAL A 171 6.82 -5.45 0.43
CA VAL A 171 7.92 -6.41 0.21
C VAL A 171 7.83 -7.59 1.17
N TYR A 172 7.62 -7.32 2.45
CA TYR A 172 7.46 -8.37 3.45
C TYR A 172 6.26 -9.27 3.15
N LEU A 173 5.09 -8.70 2.86
CA LEU A 173 3.89 -9.48 2.55
C LEU A 173 4.00 -10.31 1.26
N MET A 174 4.79 -9.86 0.28
CA MET A 174 5.08 -10.63 -0.94
C MET A 174 5.99 -11.83 -0.71
N LYS A 175 6.86 -11.77 0.31
CA LYS A 175 7.84 -12.82 0.62
C LYS A 175 7.30 -13.87 1.59
N THR A 176 6.41 -13.49 2.49
CA THR A 176 6.02 -14.33 3.62
C THR A 176 4.70 -15.06 3.35
N PRO A 177 4.64 -16.39 3.50
CA PRO A 177 3.39 -17.14 3.43
C PRO A 177 2.41 -16.65 4.50
N PHE A 178 1.12 -16.54 4.16
CA PHE A 178 0.09 -15.94 5.00
C PHE A 178 0.04 -16.48 6.46
N LYS A 179 0.33 -17.77 6.67
CA LYS A 179 0.38 -18.40 8.01
C LYS A 179 1.57 -17.89 8.84
N GLN A 180 2.75 -17.77 8.23
CA GLN A 180 3.99 -17.32 8.87
C GLN A 180 3.91 -15.84 9.26
N THR A 181 3.28 -15.02 8.42
CA THR A 181 3.07 -13.58 8.68
C THR A 181 2.36 -13.36 10.02
N GLN A 182 1.29 -14.11 10.28
CA GLN A 182 0.49 -14.00 11.50
C GLN A 182 1.28 -14.29 12.78
N GLU A 183 2.25 -15.21 12.72
CA GLU A 183 3.08 -15.62 13.86
C GLU A 183 4.22 -14.63 14.13
N ASP A 184 4.95 -14.22 13.07
CA ASP A 184 6.05 -13.25 13.18
C ASP A 184 5.59 -11.91 13.79
N PHE A 185 4.41 -11.45 13.40
CA PHE A 185 3.84 -10.23 13.95
C PHE A 185 3.47 -10.36 15.43
N LYS A 186 2.92 -11.51 15.86
CA LYS A 186 2.64 -11.78 17.29
C LYS A 186 3.94 -11.78 18.11
N ILE A 187 5.02 -12.33 17.57
CA ILE A 187 6.33 -12.40 18.22
C ILE A 187 6.96 -11.01 18.35
N LYS A 188 6.99 -10.22 17.27
CA LYS A 188 7.66 -8.91 17.24
C LYS A 188 6.95 -7.81 18.04
N MET A 189 5.65 -7.97 18.32
CA MET A 189 4.92 -7.06 19.21
C MET A 189 5.08 -7.41 20.70
N LYS A 190 5.17 -8.70 21.04
CA LYS A 190 5.53 -9.14 22.40
C LYS A 190 6.91 -8.62 22.82
N SER A 191 7.88 -8.61 21.91
CA SER A 191 9.23 -8.13 22.21
C SER A 191 9.34 -6.61 22.39
N LYS A 192 8.32 -5.84 21.98
CA LYS A 192 8.26 -4.38 22.14
C LYS A 192 7.42 -3.92 23.34
N GLY A 193 6.98 -4.84 24.21
CA GLY A 193 6.26 -4.50 25.45
C GLY A 193 4.81 -4.06 25.27
N PHE A 194 4.23 -4.23 24.08
CA PHE A 194 2.80 -3.96 23.86
C PHE A 194 1.93 -5.08 24.47
N SER A 195 0.86 -4.71 25.18
CA SER A 195 -0.08 -5.66 25.78
C SER A 195 -0.79 -6.48 24.69
N ILE A 196 -1.08 -7.76 24.97
CA ILE A 196 -1.85 -8.66 24.09
C ILE A 196 -3.22 -8.04 23.71
N THR A 197 -3.77 -7.14 24.54
CA THR A 197 -5.00 -6.39 24.28
C THR A 197 -4.81 -5.28 23.25
N ASP A 198 -3.69 -4.55 23.26
CA ASP A 198 -3.36 -3.51 22.27
C ASP A 198 -3.00 -4.13 20.90
N VAL A 199 -2.40 -5.33 20.92
CA VAL A 199 -2.06 -6.12 19.73
C VAL A 199 -3.30 -6.48 18.90
N LYS A 200 -4.47 -6.66 19.54
CA LYS A 200 -5.74 -6.95 18.84
C LYS A 200 -6.38 -5.73 18.20
N GLN A 201 -6.07 -4.53 18.68
CA GLN A 201 -6.64 -3.28 18.15
C GLN A 201 -5.81 -2.71 17.00
N VAL A 202 -4.49 -2.86 17.03
CA VAL A 202 -3.63 -1.95 16.27
C VAL A 202 -3.18 -2.48 14.90
N PHE A 203 -2.79 -3.75 14.67
CA PHE A 203 -2.33 -4.14 13.31
C PHE A 203 -2.49 -5.60 12.83
N ILE A 204 -3.20 -6.48 13.53
CA ILE A 204 -3.52 -7.82 13.00
C ILE A 204 -5.00 -8.11 13.24
N CYS A 205 -5.84 -7.61 12.34
CA CYS A 205 -7.27 -7.92 12.40
C CYS A 205 -7.58 -9.21 11.66
N SER A 206 -7.19 -10.32 12.26
CA SER A 206 -7.80 -11.62 12.03
C SER A 206 -7.93 -12.34 13.38
N ARG A 207 -9.16 -12.26 13.90
CA ARG A 207 -9.77 -12.86 15.11
C ARG A 207 -9.17 -12.48 16.47
#